data_AF-A0A1H0HL86-F1
#
_entry.id   AF-A0A1H0HL86-F1
#
_cell.length_a   1.000
_cell.length_b   1.000
_cell.length_c   1.000
_cell.angle_alpha   90.00
_cell.angle_beta   90.00
_cell.angle_gamma   90.00
#
_symmetry.space_group_name_H-M   'P 1'
#
loop_
_entity.id
_entity.type
_entity.pdbx_description
1 polymer ?
#
loop_
_entity_poly.entity_id
_entity_poly.type
_entity_poly.pdbx_seq_one_letter_code
_entity_poly.pdbx_strand_id
1 'polypeptide(L)'
;MASRKPFQIKQRHRKGCCFRLAWLGLMKSTERMVMVHGIVNGPDNTRIPHAWLVGENFYYDVVSDRFFTMDDYIHCFAAELCKVYAKDEAAVLLHTKGHYGPW
;
A
#
# COMPACT_ATOMS: atom_id res chain seq x y z
N MET A 1 6.81 -22.22 8.11
CA MET A 1 6.94 -21.28 9.24
C MET A 1 5.96 -20.15 9.02
N ALA A 2 5.01 -19.92 9.93
CA ALA A 2 4.07 -18.81 9.79
C ALA A 2 4.82 -17.50 10.03
N SER A 3 5.12 -16.77 8.95
CA SER A 3 5.66 -15.40 9.05
C SER A 3 4.66 -14.57 9.86
N ARG A 4 5.09 -14.06 11.03
CA ARG A 4 4.25 -13.18 11.85
C ARG A 4 3.95 -11.93 11.02
N LYS A 5 2.67 -11.71 10.71
CA LYS A 5 2.24 -10.44 10.10
C LYS A 5 2.54 -9.31 11.11
N PRO A 6 3.32 -8.27 10.74
CA PRO A 6 3.67 -7.18 11.66
C PRO A 6 2.46 -6.38 12.15
N PHE A 7 1.33 -6.40 11.42
CA PHE A 7 0.06 -5.83 11.86
C PHE A 7 -1.13 -6.43 11.09
N GLN A 8 -2.36 -6.08 11.51
CA GLN A 8 -3.59 -6.51 10.82
C GLN A 8 -4.58 -5.33 10.63
N ILE A 9 -5.09 -5.20 9.40
CA ILE A 9 -6.21 -4.29 9.08
C ILE A 9 -7.48 -5.12 8.94
N LYS A 10 -8.41 -5.05 9.91
CA LYS A 10 -9.69 -5.75 9.85
C LYS A 10 -10.69 -5.00 8.95
N GLN A 11 -10.85 -5.44 7.70
CA GLN A 11 -11.87 -4.93 6.77
C GLN A 11 -12.34 -6.05 5.83
N ARG A 12 -13.66 -6.27 5.73
CA ARG A 12 -14.26 -7.36 4.94
C ARG A 12 -14.24 -7.08 3.42
N HIS A 13 -14.35 -5.82 2.99
CA HIS A 13 -14.27 -5.41 1.58
C HIS A 13 -13.13 -4.41 1.37
N ARG A 14 -12.07 -4.83 0.68
CA ARG A 14 -10.82 -4.05 0.52
C ARG A 14 -10.65 -3.44 -0.87
N LYS A 15 -11.34 -3.97 -1.88
CA LYS A 15 -11.32 -3.43 -3.26
C LYS A 15 -11.83 -1.99 -3.27
N GLY A 16 -11.17 -1.12 -4.04
CA GLY A 16 -11.47 0.31 -4.12
C GLY A 16 -11.07 1.13 -2.88
N CYS A 17 -10.47 0.51 -1.86
CA CYS A 17 -10.07 1.19 -0.62
C CYS A 17 -8.55 1.24 -0.44
N CYS A 18 -7.75 0.99 -1.49
CA CYS A 18 -6.29 0.85 -1.39
C CYS A 18 -5.62 2.05 -0.69
N PHE A 19 -5.94 3.27 -1.10
CA PHE A 19 -5.40 4.50 -0.49
C PHE A 19 -5.70 4.63 1.01
N ARG A 20 -6.98 4.47 1.38
CA ARG A 20 -7.40 4.51 2.79
C ARG A 20 -6.77 3.37 3.61
N LEU A 21 -6.69 2.18 3.03
CA LEU A 21 -6.10 1.01 3.67
C LEU A 21 -4.58 1.15 3.86
N ALA A 22 -3.87 1.73 2.89
CA ALA A 22 -2.46 2.03 3.00
C ALA A 22 -2.21 3.02 4.14
N TRP A 23 -2.97 4.12 4.20
CA TRP A 23 -2.92 5.04 5.35
C TRP A 23 -3.16 4.33 6.69
N LEU A 24 -4.20 3.50 6.79
CA LEU A 24 -4.48 2.76 8.03
C LEU A 24 -3.36 1.78 8.40
N GLY A 25 -2.73 1.13 7.42
CA GLY A 25 -1.56 0.28 7.65
C GLY A 25 -0.37 1.08 8.16
N LEU A 26 -0.10 2.24 7.55
CA LEU A 26 0.97 3.15 7.95
C LEU A 26 0.79 3.70 9.36
N MET A 27 -0.46 3.95 9.77
CA MET A 27 -0.79 4.38 11.13
C MET A 27 -0.64 3.27 12.16
N LYS A 28 -0.92 2.02 11.79
CA LYS A 28 -0.88 0.85 12.68
C LYS A 28 0.49 0.19 12.80
N SER A 29 1.32 0.34 11.78
CA SER A 29 2.66 -0.24 11.78
C SER A 29 3.53 0.42 12.85
N THR A 30 4.27 -0.41 13.59
CA THR A 30 5.36 0.04 14.46
C THR A 30 6.69 0.10 13.71
N GLU A 31 6.74 -0.43 12.49
CA GLU A 31 7.93 -0.40 11.64
C GLU A 31 8.00 0.88 10.82
N ARG A 32 9.21 1.28 10.43
CA ARG A 32 9.41 2.38 9.48
C ARG A 32 8.96 1.92 8.10
N MET A 33 7.87 2.50 7.63
CA MET A 33 7.30 2.24 6.31
C MET A 33 7.02 3.56 5.60
N VAL A 34 6.93 3.47 4.28
CA VAL A 34 6.42 4.53 3.42
C VAL A 34 5.20 4.04 2.65
N MET A 35 4.32 4.96 2.29
CA MET A 35 3.19 4.68 1.43
C MET A 35 3.57 4.98 -0.01
N VAL A 36 3.28 4.06 -0.91
CA VAL A 36 3.47 4.25 -2.35
C VAL A 36 2.13 4.50 -3.00
N HIS A 37 2.06 5.51 -3.85
CA HIS A 37 1.05 5.61 -4.90
C HIS A 37 1.71 5.21 -6.21
N GLY A 38 1.16 4.21 -6.86
CA GLY A 38 1.71 3.66 -8.09
C GLY A 38 0.64 3.07 -8.99
N ILE A 39 1.09 2.27 -9.94
CA ILE A 39 0.25 1.62 -10.93
C ILE A 39 0.55 0.11 -10.91
N VAL A 40 -0.50 -0.70 -10.97
CA VAL A 40 -0.40 -2.17 -11.07
C VAL A 40 -1.32 -2.68 -12.18
N ASN A 41 -1.09 -3.91 -12.63
CA ASN A 41 -2.02 -4.63 -13.48
C ASN A 41 -3.18 -5.17 -12.64
N GLY A 42 -4.40 -4.85 -13.05
CA GLY A 42 -5.62 -5.51 -12.60
C GLY A 42 -5.73 -6.93 -13.16
N PRO A 43 -6.77 -7.69 -12.75
CA PRO A 43 -6.98 -9.07 -13.19
C PRO A 43 -7.11 -9.26 -14.70
N ASP A 44 -7.50 -8.21 -15.43
CA ASP A 44 -7.66 -8.14 -16.89
C ASP A 44 -6.47 -7.45 -17.57
N ASN A 45 -5.32 -7.35 -16.89
CA ASN A 45 -4.12 -6.61 -17.32
C ASN A 45 -4.34 -5.11 -17.55
N THR A 46 -5.44 -4.53 -17.08
CA THR A 46 -5.62 -3.08 -17.12
C THR A 46 -4.69 -2.40 -16.12
N ARG A 47 -4.09 -1.27 -16.53
CA ARG A 47 -3.26 -0.45 -15.63
C ARG A 47 -4.17 0.35 -14.71
N ILE A 48 -4.12 0.05 -13.41
CA ILE A 48 -4.96 0.70 -12.41
C ILE A 48 -4.11 1.44 -11.36
N PRO A 49 -4.54 2.64 -10.92
CA PRO A 49 -3.94 3.29 -9.76
C PRO A 49 -4.08 2.42 -8.51
N HIS A 50 -3.01 2.34 -7.73
CA HIS A 50 -2.97 1.51 -6.53
C HIS A 50 -2.09 2.12 -5.45
N ALA A 51 -2.32 1.69 -4.21
CA ALA A 51 -1.49 2.07 -3.08
C ALA A 51 -1.12 0.86 -2.24
N TRP A 52 0.14 0.81 -1.83
CA TRP A 52 0.72 -0.23 -0.99
C TRP A 52 1.75 0.37 -0.04
N LEU A 53 2.23 -0.42 0.92
CA LEU A 53 3.28 0.00 1.85
C LEU A 53 4.60 -0.66 1.51
N VAL A 54 5.68 0.07 1.69
CA VAL A 54 7.05 -0.44 1.54
C VAL A 54 7.76 -0.32 2.88
N GLY A 55 8.19 -1.47 3.41
CA GLY A 55 9.11 -1.57 4.54
C GLY A 55 10.53 -1.86 4.04
N GLU A 56 11.46 -2.08 4.96
CA GLU A 56 12.89 -2.25 4.64
C GLU A 56 13.14 -3.37 3.61
N ASN A 57 12.47 -4.51 3.75
CA ASN A 57 12.71 -5.70 2.92
C ASN A 57 11.44 -6.31 2.33
N PHE A 58 10.33 -5.56 2.29
CA PHE A 58 9.06 -6.10 1.81
C PHE A 58 8.11 -5.04 1.31
N TYR A 59 7.19 -5.50 0.46
CA TYR A 59 6.03 -4.76 -0.01
C TYR A 59 4.80 -5.37 0.63
N TYR A 60 3.96 -4.54 1.25
CA TYR A 60 2.69 -4.96 1.82
C TYR A 60 1.53 -4.44 0.98
N ASP A 61 0.90 -5.36 0.25
CA ASP A 61 -0.28 -5.08 -0.53
C ASP A 61 -1.50 -5.02 0.38
N VAL A 62 -2.00 -3.81 0.57
CA VAL A 62 -3.08 -3.55 1.50
C VAL A 62 -4.42 -4.04 0.97
N VAL A 63 -4.60 -4.41 -0.30
CA VAL A 63 -5.91 -4.89 -0.78
C VAL A 63 -6.04 -6.40 -0.59
N SER A 64 -4.97 -7.14 -0.87
CA SER A 64 -4.87 -8.59 -0.67
C SER A 64 -4.47 -8.99 0.75
N ASP A 65 -4.02 -8.04 1.57
CA ASP A 65 -3.51 -8.27 2.93
C ASP A 65 -2.34 -9.28 2.95
N ARG A 66 -1.40 -9.08 2.03
CA ARG A 66 -0.24 -9.95 1.81
C ARG A 66 1.07 -9.17 1.75
N PHE A 67 2.12 -9.82 2.19
CA PHE A 67 3.49 -9.34 2.11
C PHE A 67 4.18 -10.05 0.95
N PHE A 68 5.00 -9.31 0.23
CA PHE A 68 5.75 -9.75 -0.93
C PHE A 68 7.20 -9.29 -0.78
N THR A 69 8.12 -10.00 -1.43
CA THR A 69 9.40 -9.38 -1.79
C THR A 69 9.16 -8.31 -2.86
N MET A 70 10.11 -7.40 -3.06
CA MET A 70 10.01 -6.39 -4.11
C MET A 70 9.88 -7.05 -5.49
N ASP A 71 10.75 -8.03 -5.78
CA ASP A 71 10.78 -8.73 -7.07
C ASP A 71 9.48 -9.48 -7.34
N ASP A 72 8.95 -10.21 -6.34
CA ASP A 72 7.68 -10.92 -6.48
C ASP A 72 6.53 -9.94 -6.77
N TYR A 73 6.50 -8.79 -6.09
CA TYR A 73 5.44 -7.82 -6.28
C TYR A 73 5.49 -7.19 -7.68
N ILE A 74 6.67 -6.80 -8.14
CA ILE A 74 6.88 -6.25 -9.49
C ILE A 74 6.52 -7.30 -10.54
N HIS A 75 6.94 -8.55 -10.37
CA HIS A 75 6.66 -9.62 -11.32
C HIS A 75 5.17 -9.98 -11.38
N CYS A 76 4.52 -10.15 -10.23
CA CYS A 76 3.10 -10.53 -10.15
C CYS A 76 2.15 -9.44 -10.65
N PHE A 77 2.48 -8.17 -10.40
CA PHE A 77 1.54 -7.07 -10.60
C PHE A 77 2.02 -6.03 -11.63
N ALA A 78 3.17 -6.24 -12.27
CA ALA A 78 3.84 -5.23 -13.09
C ALA A 78 3.89 -3.87 -12.37
N ALA A 79 4.22 -3.91 -11.06
CA ALA A 79 4.08 -2.76 -10.18
C ALA A 79 5.06 -1.64 -10.57
N GLU A 80 4.54 -0.42 -10.67
CA GLU A 80 5.29 0.78 -11.03
C GLU A 80 5.16 1.81 -9.91
N LEU A 81 6.29 2.20 -9.33
CA LEU A 81 6.37 3.26 -8.34
C LEU A 81 6.24 4.63 -9.01
N CYS A 82 5.21 5.39 -8.65
CA CYS A 82 5.04 6.76 -9.15
C CYS A 82 5.43 7.80 -8.09
N LYS A 83 4.90 7.70 -6.87
CA LYS A 83 5.19 8.60 -5.76
C LYS A 83 5.29 7.85 -4.43
N VAL A 84 6.17 8.32 -3.56
CA VAL A 84 6.43 7.76 -2.23
C VAL A 84 6.16 8.84 -1.18
N TYR A 85 5.46 8.48 -0.12
CA TYR A 85 5.10 9.38 0.96
C TYR A 85 5.55 8.82 2.30
N ALA A 86 6.29 9.63 3.04
CA ALA A 86 6.51 9.37 4.47
C ALA A 86 5.19 9.52 5.24
N LYS A 87 5.13 8.97 6.45
CA LYS A 87 3.93 9.04 7.31
C LYS A 87 3.46 10.47 7.56
N ASP A 88 4.38 11.37 7.90
CA ASP A 88 4.04 12.76 8.21
C ASP A 88 3.60 13.52 6.96
N GLU A 89 4.21 13.25 5.81
CA GLU A 89 3.82 13.83 4.52
C GLU A 89 2.42 13.38 4.10
N ALA A 90 2.12 12.09 4.20
CA ALA A 90 0.80 11.54 3.94
C ALA A 90 -0.27 12.13 4.88
N ALA A 91 0.09 12.40 6.14
CA ALA A 91 -0.80 13.04 7.11
C ALA A 91 -1.15 14.48 6.71
N VAL A 92 -0.14 15.25 6.28
CA VAL A 92 -0.33 16.62 5.78
C VAL A 92 -1.21 16.63 4.52
N LEU A 93 -0.96 15.72 3.57
CA LEU A 93 -1.75 15.63 2.34
C LEU A 93 -3.19 15.22 2.63
N LEU A 94 -3.42 14.25 3.52
CA LEU A 94 -4.76 13.89 3.96
C LEU A 94 -5.49 15.09 4.60
N HIS A 95 -4.82 15.82 5.50
CA HIS A 95 -5.41 16.98 6.17
C HIS A 95 -5.75 18.11 5.19
N THR A 96 -4.84 18.41 4.27
CA THR A 96 -4.98 19.54 3.32
C THR A 96 -5.90 19.25 2.15
N LYS A 97 -5.94 17.99 1.66
CA LYS A 97 -6.76 17.59 0.50
C LYS A 97 -8.13 17.01 0.89
N GLY A 98 -8.28 16.51 2.12
CA GLY A 98 -9.54 15.93 2.60
C GLY A 98 -9.86 14.52 2.07
N HIS A 99 -8.92 13.85 1.41
CA HIS A 99 -9.05 12.45 0.96
C HIS A 99 -7.71 11.72 1.03
N TYR A 100 -7.73 10.38 0.97
CA TYR A 100 -6.55 9.51 1.18
C TYR A 100 -5.65 9.34 -0.06
N GLY A 101 -6.02 9.97 -1.18
CA GLY A 101 -5.36 9.81 -2.48
C GLY A 101 -6.34 9.41 -3.60
N PRO A 102 -5.86 9.28 -4.84
CA PRO A 102 -4.51 9.69 -5.28
C PRO A 102 -4.33 11.22 -5.18
N TRP A 103 -3.12 11.68 -4.85
CA TRP A 103 -2.76 13.11 -4.72
C TRP A 103 -1.79 13.58 -5.80
#